data_AF-A0A519NDK6-F1
#
_entry.id   AF-A0A519NDK6-F1
#
_cell.length_a   1.000
_cell.length_b   1.000
_cell.length_c   1.000
_cell.angle_alpha   90.00
_cell.angle_beta   90.00
_cell.angle_gamma   90.00
#
_symmetry.space_group_name_H-M   'P 1'
#
loop_
_entity.id
_entity.type
_entity.pdbx_description
1 polymer ?
#
loop_
_entity_poly.entity_id
_entity_poly.type
_entity_poly.pdbx_seq_one_letter_code
_entity_poly.pdbx_strand_id
1 'polypeptide(L)'
;MKKILRLLSLFVVLYSSGGIAQTNGNAETALLQKADAMGRAFIAKDYPAFTKFTHPAIVLLMGGEKNVLEYTTKSFAELEAEGIEFSNVTFAAPSEILSVDGELQSTLQQMIEMKVQGGTLTVATTLIAVSRDNGANWYFVDASGNDVAMMRKTIANLSPRLNLPPNPDPVFVEDPVKH
;
A
#
# COMPACT_ATOMS: atom_id res chain seq x y z
N MET A 1 -40.21 32.33 -51.15
CA MET A 1 -40.26 30.85 -51.17
C MET A 1 -38.93 30.34 -51.67
N LYS A 2 -38.28 29.43 -50.92
CA LYS A 2 -37.28 28.40 -51.32
C LYS A 2 -36.22 28.85 -52.38
N LYS A 3 -34.91 28.79 -52.13
CA LYS A 3 -34.16 27.61 -51.68
C LYS A 3 -32.81 28.02 -51.05
N ILE A 4 -32.56 27.38 -49.92
CA ILE A 4 -31.29 27.18 -49.23
C ILE A 4 -30.31 26.45 -50.17
N LEU A 5 -29.07 26.94 -50.27
CA LEU A 5 -27.88 26.10 -50.39
C LEU A 5 -26.62 26.95 -50.14
N ARG A 6 -26.09 26.93 -48.93
CA ARG A 6 -24.68 27.28 -48.66
C ARG A 6 -24.02 26.08 -48.00
N LEU A 7 -23.02 25.57 -48.70
CA LEU A 7 -22.22 24.39 -48.41
C LEU A 7 -20.80 24.92 -48.24
N LEU A 8 -20.22 24.78 -47.03
CA LEU A 8 -18.91 24.17 -46.77
C LEU A 8 -18.36 24.59 -45.40
N SER A 9 -18.14 23.56 -44.58
CA SER A 9 -16.92 23.34 -43.79
C SER A 9 -16.57 24.27 -42.64
N LEU A 10 -16.96 23.87 -41.43
CA LEU A 10 -16.10 24.00 -40.26
C LEU A 10 -16.28 22.76 -39.36
N PHE A 11 -15.54 21.69 -39.69
CA PHE A 11 -15.39 20.53 -38.83
C PHE A 11 -14.35 20.92 -37.76
N VAL A 12 -14.83 21.45 -36.63
CA VAL A 12 -13.98 21.71 -35.46
C VAL A 12 -13.66 20.35 -34.83
N VAL A 13 -12.55 19.74 -35.23
CA VAL A 13 -11.94 18.65 -34.47
C VAL A 13 -11.20 19.29 -33.31
N LEU A 14 -11.85 19.31 -32.14
CA LEU A 14 -11.19 19.51 -30.86
C LEU A 14 -10.30 18.29 -30.61
N TYR A 15 -9.06 18.34 -31.10
CA TYR A 15 -7.99 17.50 -30.57
C TYR A 15 -7.68 18.01 -29.16
N SER A 16 -8.39 17.47 -28.17
CA SER A 16 -7.96 17.51 -26.77
C SER A 16 -6.73 16.64 -26.64
N SER A 17 -5.55 17.20 -26.93
CA SER A 17 -4.27 16.56 -26.60
C SER A 17 -4.18 16.41 -25.08
N GLY A 18 -4.32 15.16 -24.66
CA GLY A 18 -3.97 14.50 -23.40
C GLY A 18 -3.54 15.39 -22.23
N GLY A 19 -4.46 15.56 -21.26
CA GLY A 19 -4.08 15.87 -19.88
C GLY A 19 -3.41 14.65 -19.24
N ILE A 20 -2.08 14.57 -19.30
CA ILE A 20 -1.29 13.53 -18.59
C ILE A 20 -0.99 13.95 -17.13
N ALA A 21 -1.45 15.11 -16.67
CA ALA A 21 -1.18 15.59 -15.31
C ALA A 21 -2.26 15.21 -14.26
N GLN A 22 -3.42 14.68 -14.66
CA GLN A 22 -4.54 14.42 -13.72
C GLN A 22 -4.62 12.97 -13.20
N THR A 23 -3.77 12.06 -13.67
CA THR A 23 -3.79 10.66 -13.24
C THR A 23 -3.05 10.42 -11.92
N ASN A 24 -1.98 11.18 -11.66
CA ASN A 24 -1.07 10.86 -10.54
C ASN A 24 -1.63 11.29 -9.17
N GLY A 25 -2.26 12.47 -9.07
CA GLY A 25 -2.87 12.92 -7.82
C GLY A 25 -4.04 12.03 -7.37
N ASN A 26 -4.74 11.41 -8.33
CA ASN A 26 -5.79 10.43 -8.05
C ASN A 26 -5.21 9.09 -7.57
N ALA A 27 -4.15 8.60 -8.22
CA ALA A 27 -3.51 7.34 -7.85
C ALA A 27 -2.85 7.40 -6.45
N GLU A 28 -2.20 8.51 -6.10
CA GLU A 28 -1.63 8.73 -4.76
C GLU A 28 -2.71 8.74 -3.68
N THR A 29 -3.78 9.50 -3.90
CA THR A 29 -4.92 9.55 -2.97
C THR A 29 -5.55 8.16 -2.81
N ALA A 30 -5.75 7.43 -3.91
CA ALA A 30 -6.31 6.08 -3.88
C ALA A 30 -5.39 5.10 -3.14
N LEU A 31 -4.07 5.20 -3.32
CA LEU A 31 -3.08 4.39 -2.61
C LEU A 31 -3.20 4.61 -1.10
N LEU A 32 -3.14 5.87 -0.66
CA LEU A 32 -3.25 6.22 0.76
C LEU A 32 -4.59 5.77 1.36
N GLN A 33 -5.70 5.94 0.64
CA GLN A 33 -7.01 5.44 1.09
C GLN A 33 -7.04 3.92 1.29
N LYS A 34 -6.37 3.15 0.42
CA LYS A 34 -6.27 1.69 0.57
C LYS A 34 -5.32 1.31 1.70
N ALA A 35 -4.22 2.03 1.88
CA ALA A 35 -3.31 1.84 3.00
C ALA A 35 -4.04 2.10 4.34
N ASP A 36 -4.80 3.20 4.44
CA ASP A 36 -5.61 3.51 5.62
C ASP A 36 -6.71 2.48 5.87
N ALA A 37 -7.33 1.94 4.81
CA ALA A 37 -8.29 0.85 4.95
C ALA A 37 -7.62 -0.43 5.48
N MET A 38 -6.43 -0.76 4.99
CA MET A 38 -5.62 -1.88 5.49
C MET A 38 -5.22 -1.66 6.96
N GLY A 39 -4.69 -0.49 7.32
CA GLY A 39 -4.30 -0.14 8.68
C GLY A 39 -5.48 -0.19 9.66
N ARG A 40 -6.66 0.28 9.25
CA ARG A 40 -7.88 0.17 10.07
C ARG A 40 -8.32 -1.28 10.27
N ALA A 41 -8.29 -2.11 9.22
CA ALA A 41 -8.59 -3.54 9.35
C ALA A 41 -7.61 -4.23 10.31
N PHE A 42 -6.32 -3.87 10.23
CA PHE A 42 -5.30 -4.35 11.12
C PHE A 42 -5.56 -3.99 12.59
N ILE A 43 -5.75 -2.69 12.90
CA ILE A 43 -6.04 -2.22 14.27
C ILE A 43 -7.35 -2.80 14.82
N ALA A 44 -8.36 -2.95 13.97
CA ALA A 44 -9.64 -3.57 14.35
C ALA A 44 -9.56 -5.10 14.50
N LYS A 45 -8.40 -5.72 14.24
CA LYS A 45 -8.19 -7.17 14.19
C LYS A 45 -9.12 -7.89 13.20
N ASP A 46 -9.57 -7.19 12.16
CA ASP A 46 -10.31 -7.76 11.04
C ASP A 46 -9.31 -8.37 10.03
N TYR A 47 -8.73 -9.50 10.43
CA TYR A 47 -7.75 -10.20 9.60
C TYR A 47 -8.32 -10.64 8.24
N PRO A 48 -9.58 -11.09 8.12
CA PRO A 48 -10.18 -11.34 6.81
C PRO A 48 -10.20 -10.12 5.88
N ALA A 49 -10.44 -8.91 6.40
CA ALA A 49 -10.34 -7.70 5.58
C ALA A 49 -8.88 -7.29 5.33
N PHE A 50 -8.00 -7.42 6.32
CA PHE A 50 -6.59 -7.09 6.21
C PHE A 50 -5.86 -7.93 5.15
N THR A 51 -6.10 -9.24 5.12
CA THR A 51 -5.39 -10.13 4.19
C THR A 51 -5.79 -9.93 2.73
N LYS A 52 -6.91 -9.26 2.43
CA LYS A 52 -7.30 -8.89 1.05
C LYS A 52 -6.33 -7.92 0.39
N PHE A 53 -5.55 -7.21 1.19
CA PHE A 53 -4.51 -6.31 0.69
C PHE A 53 -3.19 -7.03 0.40
N THR A 54 -3.09 -8.33 0.66
CA THR A 54 -1.89 -9.12 0.37
C THR A 54 -1.72 -9.31 -1.13
N HIS A 55 -0.51 -9.08 -1.64
CA HIS A 55 -0.23 -9.23 -3.07
C HIS A 55 -0.48 -10.67 -3.56
N PRO A 56 -1.12 -10.89 -4.73
CA PRO A 56 -1.51 -12.22 -5.20
C PRO A 56 -0.36 -13.23 -5.32
N ALA A 57 0.86 -12.78 -5.64
CA ALA A 57 2.03 -13.66 -5.69
C ALA A 57 2.41 -14.19 -4.29
N ILE A 58 2.20 -13.40 -3.24
CA ILE A 58 2.40 -13.84 -1.85
C ILE A 58 1.30 -14.83 -1.45
N VAL A 59 0.06 -14.54 -1.81
CA VAL A 59 -1.06 -15.47 -1.59
C VAL A 59 -0.77 -16.82 -2.25
N LEU A 60 -0.29 -16.83 -3.49
CA LEU A 60 0.09 -18.04 -4.19
C LEU A 60 1.27 -18.76 -3.51
N LEU A 61 2.32 -18.03 -3.14
CA LEU A 61 3.49 -18.57 -2.46
C LEU A 61 3.12 -19.25 -1.13
N MET A 62 2.17 -18.69 -0.39
CA MET A 62 1.67 -19.23 0.87
C MET A 62 0.66 -20.39 0.69
N GLY A 63 0.28 -20.73 -0.55
CA GLY A 63 -0.65 -21.82 -0.84
C GLY A 63 -2.13 -21.44 -0.80
N GLY A 64 -2.46 -20.15 -0.91
CA GLY A 64 -3.82 -19.64 -1.03
C GLY A 64 -4.27 -18.76 0.13
N GLU A 65 -5.43 -18.10 -0.05
CA GLU A 65 -5.97 -17.10 0.88
C GLU A 65 -6.19 -17.65 2.30
N LYS A 66 -6.61 -18.92 2.40
CA LYS A 66 -6.82 -19.60 3.70
C LYS A 66 -5.53 -19.64 4.51
N ASN A 67 -4.41 -20.00 3.88
CA ASN A 67 -3.13 -20.11 4.57
C ASN A 67 -2.59 -18.74 4.98
N VAL A 68 -2.80 -17.71 4.15
CA VAL A 68 -2.49 -16.32 4.53
C VAL A 68 -3.27 -15.92 5.77
N LEU A 69 -4.59 -16.13 5.77
CA LEU A 69 -5.44 -15.78 6.91
C LEU A 69 -5.06 -16.55 8.18
N GLU A 70 -4.85 -17.86 8.09
CA GLU A 70 -4.45 -18.69 9.23
C GLU A 70 -3.10 -18.25 9.80
N TYR A 71 -2.11 -18.04 8.95
CA TYR A 71 -0.79 -17.57 9.35
C TYR A 71 -0.89 -16.20 10.02
N THR A 72 -1.52 -15.22 9.37
CA THR A 72 -1.67 -13.86 9.89
C THR A 72 -2.39 -13.84 11.24
N THR A 73 -3.50 -14.58 11.36
CA THR A 73 -4.27 -14.65 12.62
C THR A 73 -3.42 -15.25 13.74
N LYS A 74 -2.68 -16.33 13.45
CA LYS A 74 -1.81 -16.97 14.42
C LYS A 74 -0.67 -16.05 14.86
N SER A 75 0.03 -15.42 13.92
CA SER A 75 1.16 -14.54 14.24
C SER A 75 0.76 -13.36 15.13
N PHE A 76 -0.39 -12.74 14.87
CA PHE A 76 -0.85 -11.64 15.74
C PHE A 76 -1.34 -12.13 17.11
N ALA A 77 -1.96 -13.31 17.19
CA ALA A 77 -2.32 -13.91 18.47
C ALA A 77 -1.08 -14.24 19.33
N GLU A 78 0.02 -14.67 18.72
CA GLU A 78 1.30 -14.90 19.40
C GLU A 78 1.88 -13.60 19.97
N LEU A 79 1.89 -12.50 19.19
CA LEU A 79 2.37 -11.20 19.66
C LEU A 79 1.50 -10.65 20.80
N GLU A 80 0.18 -10.83 20.73
CA GLU A 80 -0.73 -10.44 21.83
C GLU A 80 -0.49 -11.26 23.09
N ALA A 81 -0.19 -12.55 22.96
CA ALA A 81 0.17 -13.41 24.10
C ALA A 81 1.49 -12.98 24.77
N GLU A 82 2.37 -12.29 24.04
CA GLU A 82 3.58 -11.65 24.56
C GLU A 82 3.32 -10.27 25.19
N GLY A 83 2.05 -9.82 25.23
CA GLY A 83 1.65 -8.55 25.82
C GLY A 83 1.83 -7.34 24.90
N ILE A 84 1.95 -7.57 23.59
CA ILE A 84 2.01 -6.52 22.58
C ILE A 84 0.59 -6.15 22.16
N GLU A 85 0.24 -4.86 22.27
CA GLU A 85 -1.03 -4.33 21.77
C GLU A 85 -0.76 -3.28 20.69
N PHE A 86 -1.33 -3.48 19.50
CA PHE A 86 -1.24 -2.51 18.41
C PHE A 86 -2.24 -1.37 18.62
N SER A 87 -1.74 -0.17 18.88
CA SER A 87 -2.59 0.98 19.21
C SER A 87 -2.87 1.90 18.02
N ASN A 88 -1.93 2.00 17.07
CA ASN A 88 -2.09 2.88 15.91
C ASN A 88 -1.25 2.40 14.72
N VAL A 89 -1.72 2.70 13.52
CA VAL A 89 -0.94 2.62 12.29
C VAL A 89 -1.15 3.87 11.47
N THR A 90 -0.05 4.47 11.03
CA THR A 90 -0.07 5.63 10.13
C THR A 90 0.85 5.39 8.94
N PHE A 91 0.63 6.18 7.89
CA PHE A 91 1.37 6.06 6.64
C PHE A 91 1.91 7.43 6.23
N ALA A 92 3.16 7.46 5.78
CA ALA A 92 3.74 8.65 5.16
C ALA A 92 3.28 8.77 3.70
N ALA A 93 3.55 9.93 3.10
CA ALA A 93 3.35 10.12 1.67
C ALA A 93 4.11 9.04 0.87
N PRO A 94 3.50 8.49 -0.19
CA PRO A 94 4.17 7.50 -1.02
C PRO A 94 5.32 8.13 -1.81
N SER A 95 6.27 7.29 -2.23
CA SER A 95 7.28 7.66 -3.21
C SER A 95 6.66 7.90 -4.59
N GLU A 96 7.50 8.25 -5.57
CA GLU A 96 7.09 8.32 -6.99
C GLU A 96 6.30 7.06 -7.38
N ILE A 97 5.12 7.26 -7.98
CA ILE A 97 4.33 6.17 -8.57
C ILE A 97 4.92 5.86 -9.94
N LEU A 98 5.52 4.68 -10.06
CA LEU A 98 6.12 4.15 -11.27
C LEU A 98 5.07 3.37 -12.07
N SER A 99 5.06 3.53 -13.39
CA SER A 99 4.30 2.67 -14.31
C SER A 99 5.25 1.66 -14.94
N VAL A 100 4.99 0.37 -14.75
CA VAL A 100 5.91 -0.73 -15.09
C VAL A 100 5.08 -1.89 -15.62
N ASP A 101 5.21 -2.18 -16.91
CA ASP A 101 4.51 -3.29 -17.60
C ASP A 101 3.00 -3.36 -17.32
N GLY A 102 2.36 -2.18 -17.24
CA GLY A 102 0.92 -2.06 -16.99
C GLY A 102 0.50 -2.09 -15.51
N GLU A 103 1.45 -2.20 -14.58
CA GLU A 103 1.22 -2.04 -13.15
C GLU A 103 1.66 -0.65 -12.66
N LEU A 104 0.97 -0.12 -11.65
CA LEU A 104 1.47 1.00 -10.87
C LEU A 104 2.21 0.45 -9.65
N GLN A 105 3.37 1.01 -9.35
CA GLN A 105 4.20 0.57 -8.23
C GLN A 105 4.70 1.79 -7.45
N SER A 106 4.69 1.72 -6.13
CA SER A 106 5.30 2.74 -5.27
C SER A 106 5.75 2.11 -3.95
N THR A 107 6.31 2.93 -3.07
CA THR A 107 6.63 2.58 -1.70
C THR A 107 6.06 3.61 -0.75
N LEU A 108 5.77 3.22 0.48
CA LEU A 108 5.33 4.12 1.54
C LEU A 108 5.89 3.64 2.87
N GLN A 109 6.26 4.59 3.73
CA GLN A 109 6.57 4.25 5.12
C GLN A 109 5.26 3.98 5.86
N GLN A 110 5.26 2.90 6.63
CA GLN A 110 4.24 2.56 7.62
C GLN A 110 4.85 2.76 9.01
N MET A 111 4.13 3.39 9.93
CA MET A 111 4.52 3.55 11.33
C MET A 111 3.50 2.82 12.18
N ILE A 112 3.97 1.87 12.98
CA ILE A 112 3.14 1.04 13.85
C ILE A 112 3.48 1.43 15.29
N GLU A 113 2.48 1.90 16.02
CA GLU A 113 2.59 2.14 17.45
C GLU A 113 2.05 0.93 18.21
N MET A 114 2.86 0.44 19.13
CA MET A 114 2.55 -0.71 19.98
C MET A 114 2.70 -0.32 21.44
N LYS A 115 1.73 -0.71 22.27
CA LYS A 115 1.91 -0.77 23.71
C LYS A 115 2.64 -2.06 24.05
N VAL A 116 3.70 -1.92 24.81
CA VAL A 116 4.53 -3.01 25.33
C VAL A 116 4.78 -2.77 26.81
N GLN A 117 5.41 -3.72 27.50
CA GLN A 117 5.73 -3.54 28.91
C GLN A 117 6.61 -2.29 29.12
N GLY A 118 6.11 -1.34 29.92
CA GLY A 118 6.84 -0.16 30.36
C GLY A 118 6.77 1.05 29.42
N GLY A 119 6.07 0.96 28.29
CA GLY A 119 5.94 2.11 27.41
C GLY A 119 5.30 1.82 26.05
N THR A 120 5.55 2.75 25.12
CA THR A 120 5.09 2.69 23.73
C THR A 120 6.28 2.52 22.81
N LEU A 121 6.22 1.52 21.94
CA LEU A 121 7.20 1.26 20.90
C LEU A 121 6.63 1.68 19.54
N THR A 122 7.34 2.53 18.82
CA THR A 122 7.02 2.88 17.43
C THR A 122 8.03 2.24 16.50
N VAL A 123 7.56 1.42 15.57
CA VAL A 123 8.37 0.79 14.52
C VAL A 123 7.95 1.38 13.17
N ALA A 124 8.93 1.74 12.33
CA ALA A 124 8.66 2.13 10.96
C ALA A 124 9.16 1.07 9.98
N THR A 125 8.33 0.75 9.00
CA THR A 125 8.65 -0.21 7.93
C THR A 125 8.31 0.37 6.56
N THR A 126 9.02 -0.11 5.53
CA THR A 126 8.71 0.23 4.15
C THR A 126 7.76 -0.80 3.55
N LEU A 127 6.60 -0.35 3.10
CA LEU A 127 5.69 -1.13 2.29
C LEU A 127 5.96 -0.91 0.81
N ILE A 128 5.96 -1.99 0.05
CA ILE A 128 5.83 -1.97 -1.41
C ILE A 128 4.35 -1.97 -1.74
N ALA A 129 3.90 -1.03 -2.57
CA ALA A 129 2.53 -0.92 -3.05
C ALA A 129 2.47 -1.24 -4.54
N VAL A 130 1.55 -2.12 -4.95
CA VAL A 130 1.34 -2.51 -6.36
C VAL A 130 -0.14 -2.44 -6.70
N SER A 131 -0.46 -1.82 -7.84
CA SER A 131 -1.79 -1.84 -8.43
C SER A 131 -1.74 -2.39 -9.85
N ARG A 132 -2.70 -3.25 -10.18
CA ARG A 132 -2.83 -3.92 -11.49
C ARG A 132 -3.98 -3.38 -12.34
N ASP A 133 -4.71 -2.42 -11.80
CA ASP A 133 -5.96 -1.90 -12.35
C ASP A 133 -5.99 -0.36 -12.33
N ASN A 134 -4.83 0.24 -12.65
CA ASN A 134 -4.64 1.69 -12.75
C ASN A 134 -4.99 2.46 -11.46
N GLY A 135 -4.74 1.86 -10.30
CA GLY A 135 -4.91 2.48 -8.99
C GLY A 135 -6.27 2.26 -8.34
N ALA A 136 -7.16 1.46 -8.93
CA ALA A 136 -8.47 1.17 -8.33
C ALA A 136 -8.33 0.26 -7.10
N ASN A 137 -7.40 -0.69 -7.13
CA ASN A 137 -6.99 -1.53 -6.01
C ASN A 137 -5.49 -1.53 -5.84
N TRP A 138 -5.05 -1.61 -4.58
CA TRP A 138 -3.66 -1.64 -4.19
C TRP A 138 -3.40 -2.82 -3.27
N TYR A 139 -2.30 -3.50 -3.54
CA TYR A 139 -1.77 -4.57 -2.72
C TYR A 139 -0.48 -4.11 -2.05
N PHE A 140 -0.26 -4.56 -0.82
CA PHE A 140 0.90 -4.19 -0.03
C PHE A 140 1.73 -5.42 0.33
N VAL A 141 3.04 -5.22 0.35
CA VAL A 141 4.01 -6.22 0.76
C VAL A 141 5.01 -5.53 1.68
N ASP A 142 5.14 -6.04 2.90
CA ASP A 142 6.13 -5.53 3.83
C ASP A 142 7.53 -5.98 3.39
N ALA A 143 8.39 -5.01 3.10
CA ALA A 143 9.78 -5.24 2.73
C ALA A 143 10.68 -5.42 3.96
N SER A 144 10.17 -5.24 5.17
CA SER A 144 10.91 -5.45 6.41
C SER A 144 11.33 -6.93 6.55
N GLY A 145 12.61 -7.15 6.88
CA GLY A 145 13.19 -8.48 7.10
C GLY A 145 13.44 -9.33 5.86
N ASN A 146 12.95 -8.94 4.68
CA ASN A 146 13.18 -9.68 3.43
C ASN A 146 14.33 -9.05 2.62
N ASP A 147 15.25 -9.89 2.12
CA ASP A 147 16.18 -9.46 1.08
C ASP A 147 15.38 -8.95 -0.12
N VAL A 148 15.64 -7.70 -0.54
CA VAL A 148 15.04 -7.10 -1.73
C VAL A 148 15.17 -8.03 -2.95
N ALA A 149 16.25 -8.82 -3.02
CA ALA A 149 16.42 -9.83 -4.05
C ALA A 149 15.39 -10.97 -3.94
N MET A 150 15.01 -11.40 -2.74
CA MET A 150 13.93 -12.37 -2.52
C MET A 150 12.58 -11.79 -2.94
N MET A 151 12.30 -10.53 -2.59
CA MET A 151 11.07 -9.86 -3.02
C MET A 151 10.97 -9.77 -4.55
N ARG A 152 12.07 -9.44 -5.23
CA ARG A 152 12.13 -9.41 -6.70
C ARG A 152 11.98 -10.80 -7.34
N LYS A 153 12.36 -11.88 -6.64
CA LYS A 153 12.10 -13.25 -7.11
C LYS A 153 10.62 -13.61 -6.99
N THR A 154 9.97 -13.21 -5.90
CA THR A 154 8.55 -13.54 -5.64
C THR A 154 7.61 -12.67 -6.46
N ILE A 155 7.93 -11.39 -6.63
CA ILE A 155 7.16 -10.42 -7.41
C ILE A 155 8.03 -10.00 -8.59
N ALA A 156 8.03 -10.84 -9.63
CA ALA A 156 8.95 -10.73 -10.76
C ALA A 156 8.90 -9.38 -11.49
N ASN A 157 7.78 -8.68 -11.44
CA ASN A 157 7.60 -7.38 -12.09
C ASN A 157 8.06 -6.18 -11.23
N LEU A 158 8.66 -6.39 -10.04
CA LEU A 158 9.09 -5.26 -9.21
C LEU A 158 10.20 -4.47 -9.88
N SER A 159 9.93 -3.19 -10.10
CA SER A 159 10.87 -2.29 -10.76
C SER A 159 12.15 -2.09 -9.96
N PRO A 160 13.34 -2.16 -10.60
CA PRO A 160 14.61 -1.85 -9.95
C PRO A 160 14.69 -0.38 -9.51
N ARG A 161 13.80 0.48 -10.01
CA ARG A 161 13.72 1.90 -9.64
C ARG A 161 12.96 2.16 -8.34
N LEU A 162 12.29 1.16 -7.76
CA LEU A 162 11.60 1.34 -6.47
C LEU A 162 12.62 1.71 -5.39
N ASN A 163 12.38 2.83 -4.73
CA ASN A 163 13.19 3.26 -3.59
C ASN A 163 12.80 2.44 -2.36
N LEU A 164 13.71 1.60 -1.88
CA LEU A 164 13.51 0.81 -0.66
C LEU A 164 14.54 1.29 0.37
N PRO A 165 14.25 2.40 1.07
CA PRO A 165 15.16 2.88 2.10
C PRO A 165 15.25 1.85 3.23
N PRO A 166 16.39 1.79 3.94
CA PRO A 166 16.46 1.03 5.18
C PRO A 166 15.44 1.59 6.18
N ASN A 167 14.84 0.70 6.96
CA ASN A 167 13.93 1.09 8.03
C ASN A 167 14.73 1.80 9.15
N PRO A 168 14.24 2.89 9.73
CA PRO A 168 14.89 3.51 10.87
C PRO A 168 14.77 2.62 12.11
N ASP A 169 15.63 2.88 13.11
CA ASP A 169 15.58 2.15 14.37
C ASP A 169 14.24 2.38 15.11
N PRO A 170 13.72 1.37 15.82
CA PRO A 170 12.54 1.54 16.66
C PRO A 170 12.72 2.62 17.72
N VAL A 171 11.65 3.38 17.97
CA VAL A 171 11.62 4.43 19.00
C VAL A 171 10.80 3.95 20.17
N PHE A 172 11.39 3.91 21.37
CA PHE A 172 10.69 3.56 22.61
C PHE A 172 10.48 4.81 23.48
N VAL A 173 9.26 4.97 23.99
CA VAL A 173 8.87 6.05 24.90
C VAL A 173 8.32 5.42 26.18
N GLU A 174 9.01 5.64 27.30
CA GLU A 174 8.60 5.15 28.62
C GLU A 174 7.26 5.75 29.06
N ASP A 175 6.46 4.95 29.79
CA ASP A 175 5.25 5.45 30.41
C ASP A 175 5.57 6.50 31.51
N PRO A 176 4.71 7.53 31.68
CA PRO A 176 4.91 8.51 32.72
C PRO A 176 4.82 7.86 34.11
N VAL A 177 5.80 8.15 34.97
CA VAL A 177 5.81 7.73 36.38
C VAL A 177 4.60 8.35 37.09
N LYS A 178 3.66 7.52 37.53
CA LYS A 178 2.58 7.96 38.42
C LYS A 178 3.14 8.12 39.83
N HIS A 179 3.24 9.37 40.30
CA HIS A 179 3.55 9.71 41.69
C HIS A 179 2.32 9.59 42.59
#